data_AF-A0A8S8YAE2-F1
#
_entry.id   AF-A0A8S8YAE2-F1
#
_cell.length_a   1.000
_cell.length_b   1.000
_cell.length_c   1.000
_cell.angle_alpha   90.00
_cell.angle_beta   90.00
_cell.angle_gamma   90.00
#
_symmetry.space_group_name_H-M   'P 1'
#
loop_
_entity.id
_entity.type
_entity.pdbx_description
1 polymer ?
#
loop_
_entity_poly.entity_id
_entity_poly.type
_entity_poly.pdbx_seq_one_letter_code
_entity_poly.pdbx_strand_id
1 'polypeptide(L)' 'MGCIVEIVTGAFKGEKARITAVADTKEEVTMELYEQVIPMTLSMRGDHVRVIERVNE' A
#
# COMPACT_ATOMS: atom_id res chain seq x y z
N MET A 1 -2.59 -12.31 -1.20
CA MET A 1 -2.59 -10.83 -1.33
C MET A 1 -3.32 -10.25 -0.14
N GLY A 2 -2.73 -9.25 0.52
CA GLY A 2 -3.25 -8.74 1.80
C GLY A 2 -2.19 -8.19 2.74
N CYS A 3 -0.98 -7.89 2.28
CA CYS A 3 0.03 -7.25 3.13
C CYS A 3 -0.42 -5.84 3.52
N ILE A 4 -0.23 -5.51 4.78
CA ILE A 4 -0.36 -4.13 5.26
C ILE A 4 1.00 -3.46 5.10
N VAL A 5 0.98 -2.30 4.46
CA VAL A 5 2.14 -1.47 4.23
C VAL A 5 1.94 -0.10 4.86
N GLU A 6 3.05 0.53 5.20
CA GLU A 6 3.13 1.93 5.58
C GLU A 6 3.78 2.70 4.43
N ILE A 7 3.19 3.83 4.07
CA ILE A 7 3.75 4.73 3.05
C ILE A 7 4.87 5.55 3.71
N VAL A 8 6.06 5.57 3.12
CA VAL A 8 7.25 6.20 3.73
C VAL A 8 7.63 7.54 3.08
N THR A 9 6.97 7.93 1.97
CA THR A 9 7.24 9.17 1.23
C THR A 9 5.96 9.89 0.80
N GLY A 10 6.08 11.16 0.39
CA GLY A 10 4.98 11.93 -0.18
C GLY A 10 3.92 12.40 0.82
N ALA A 11 2.76 12.81 0.31
CA ALA A 11 1.67 13.41 1.10
C ALA A 11 1.00 12.43 2.07
N PHE A 12 1.08 11.12 1.80
CA PHE A 12 0.48 10.07 2.61
C PHE A 12 1.51 9.38 3.52
N LYS A 13 2.68 10.01 3.75
CA LYS A 13 3.72 9.44 4.61
C LYS A 13 3.18 9.18 6.02
N GLY A 14 3.35 7.94 6.50
CA GLY A 14 2.87 7.46 7.79
C GLY A 14 1.51 6.76 7.73
N GLU A 15 0.78 6.88 6.62
CA GLU A 15 -0.51 6.21 6.46
C GLU A 15 -0.32 4.71 6.19
N LYS A 16 -1.27 3.92 6.69
CA LYS A 16 -1.34 2.47 6.46
C LYS A 16 -2.28 2.17 5.31
N ALA A 17 -1.86 1.24 4.46
CA ALA A 17 -2.65 0.78 3.34
C ALA A 17 -2.53 -0.74 3.17
N ARG A 18 -3.56 -1.35 2.59
CA ARG A 18 -3.58 -2.77 2.22
C ARG A 18 -3.29 -2.90 0.74
N ILE A 19 -2.29 -3.70 0.38
CA ILE A 19 -2.00 -4.00 -1.03
C ILE A 19 -3.16 -4.80 -1.64
N THR A 20 -3.72 -4.29 -2.74
CA THR A 20 -4.78 -4.92 -3.53
C THR A 20 -4.28 -5.47 -4.85
N ALA A 21 -3.25 -4.86 -5.45
CA ALA A 21 -2.61 -5.37 -6.66
C ALA A 21 -1.12 -4.97 -6.73
N VAL A 22 -0.34 -5.76 -7.45
CA VAL A 22 1.08 -5.48 -7.74
C VAL A 22 1.27 -5.60 -9.25
N ALA A 23 1.91 -4.61 -9.85
CA ALA A 23 2.27 -4.60 -11.27
C ALA A 23 3.80 -4.75 -11.40
N ASP A 24 4.29 -5.99 -11.44
CA ASP A 24 5.73 -6.30 -11.46
C ASP A 24 6.48 -5.63 -12.62
N THR A 25 5.83 -5.45 -13.78
CA THR A 25 6.45 -4.81 -14.95
C THR A 25 6.67 -3.31 -14.80
N LYS A 26 5.95 -2.66 -13.87
CA LYS A 26 6.00 -1.20 -13.66
C LYS A 26 6.57 -0.80 -12.30
N GLU A 27 6.96 -1.79 -11.48
CA GLU A 27 7.35 -1.58 -10.08
C GLU A 27 6.30 -0.78 -9.28
N GLU A 28 5.02 -0.91 -9.64
CA GLU A 28 3.92 -0.16 -9.04
C GLU A 28 3.06 -1.08 -8.16
N VAL A 29 2.63 -0.56 -7.03
CA VAL A 29 1.70 -1.21 -6.10
C VAL A 29 0.42 -0.39 -5.99
N THR A 30 -0.71 -1.07 -6.08
CA THR A 30 -2.04 -0.49 -5.82
C THR A 30 -2.51 -0.95 -4.46
N MET A 31 -3.03 -0.02 -3.68
CA MET A 31 -3.43 -0.25 -2.30
C MET A 31 -4.61 0.62 -1.90
N GLU A 32 -5.30 0.21 -0.83
CA GLU A 32 -6.42 0.93 -0.23
C GLU A 32 -6.06 1.38 1.18
N LEU A 33 -6.38 2.63 1.52
CA LEU A 33 -6.12 3.17 2.86
C LEU A 33 -6.96 2.46 3.92
N TYR A 34 -6.32 2.08 5.02
CA TYR A 34 -6.92 1.19 6.02
C TYR A 34 -7.88 1.91 6.99
N GLU A 35 -7.61 3.16 7.34
CA GLU A 35 -8.33 3.89 8.40
C GLU A 35 -9.42 4.84 7.88
N GLN A 36 -9.76 4.77 6.59
CA GLN A 36 -10.72 5.70 5.99
C GLN A 36 -12.16 5.17 6.01
N VAL A 37 -13.10 6.07 6.33
CA VAL A 37 -14.56 5.80 6.33
C VAL A 37 -15.07 5.45 4.93
N ILE A 38 -14.40 5.95 3.90
CA ILE A 38 -14.70 5.69 2.49
C ILE A 38 -13.46 5.01 1.88
N PRO A 39 -13.61 3.91 1.12
CA PRO A 39 -12.48 3.27 0.47
C PRO A 39 -11.85 4.22 -0.55
N MET A 40 -10.56 4.50 -0.37
CA MET A 40 -9.75 5.27 -1.29
C MET A 40 -8.60 4.42 -1.79
N THR A 41 -8.49 4.30 -3.12
CA THR A 41 -7.44 3.53 -3.79
C THR A 41 -6.33 4.46 -4.26
N LEU A 42 -5.09 4.01 -4.12
CA LEU A 42 -3.90 4.75 -4.53
C LEU A 42 -2.82 3.82 -5.08
N SER A 43 -2.13 4.30 -6.11
CA SER A 43 -1.03 3.61 -6.79
C SER A 43 0.25 4.42 -6.64
N MET A 44 1.36 3.74 -6.33
CA MET A 44 2.69 4.35 -6.31
C MET A 44 3.77 3.29 -6.47
N ARG A 45 5.04 3.72 -6.59
CA ARG A 45 6.17 2.80 -6.70
C ARG A 45 6.33 1.95 -5.44
N GLY A 46 6.74 0.70 -5.62
CA GLY A 46 6.97 -0.24 -4.52
C GLY A 46 8.03 0.24 -3.51
N ASP A 47 9.00 1.05 -3.93
CA ASP A 47 10.03 1.60 -3.04
C ASP A 47 9.50 2.72 -2.11
N HIS A 48 8.30 3.25 -2.36
CA HIS A 48 7.66 4.24 -1.50
C HIS A 48 6.88 3.64 -0.33
N VAL A 49 6.81 2.31 -0.24
CA VAL A 49 6.07 1.62 0.81
C VAL A 49 6.97 0.62 1.55
N ARG A 50 6.66 0.42 2.83
CA ARG A 50 7.32 -0.58 3.68
C ARG A 50 6.29 -1.57 4.18
N VAL A 51 6.55 -2.86 3.99
CA VAL A 51 5.72 -3.93 4.57
C VAL A 51 5.86 -3.89 6.09
N ILE A 52 4.73 -3.69 6.77
CA ILE A 52 4.65 -3.74 8.24
C ILE A 52 3.98 -5.02 8.73
N GLU A 53 3.10 -5.60 7.91
CA GLU A 53 2.47 -6.88 8.21
C GLU A 53 2.36 -7.71 6.93
N ARG A 54 2.85 -8.95 7.00
CA ARG A 54 2.56 -9.97 6.01
C ARG A 54 1.41 -10.78 6.55
N VAL A 55 0.25 -10.66 5.93
CA VAL A 55 -0.83 -11.61 6.19
C VAL A 55 -0.38 -12.93 5.58
N ASN A 56 0.23 -13.77 6.42
CA ASN A 56 0.47 -15.16 6.11
C ASN A 56 -0.89 -15.85 6.07
N GLU A 57 -1.16 -16.54 4.97
CA GLU A 57 -2.22 -17.55 4.91
C GLU A 57 -1.79 -18.80 5.69
#